data_AF-A0A6V7KM26-F1
#
_entry.id   AF-A0A6V7KM26-F1
#
_cell.length_a   1.000
_cell.length_b   1.000
_cell.length_c   1.000
_cell.angle_alpha   90.00
_cell.angle_beta   90.00
_cell.angle_gamma   90.00
#
_symmetry.space_group_name_H-M   'P 1'
#
loop_
_entity.id
_entity.type
_entity.pdbx_description
1 polymer ?
#
loop_
_entity_poly.entity_id
_entity_poly.type
_entity_poly.pdbx_seq_one_letter_code
_entity_poly.pdbx_strand_id
1 'polypeptide(L)'
;YEKLTGDVIIASGIVAYLGVFTTPYRMKQIKLWVARCQSLNVICTEDFSLKDVLGDPVLIRSWIITGLPSDAFSIDNGIIIKNARRWPLMIDPQ
;
A
#
# COMPACT_ATOMS: atom_id res chain seq x y z
N TYR A 1 -18.65 5.55 -4.63
CA TYR A 1 -17.75 6.66 -4.27
C TYR A 1 -17.53 6.81 -2.76
N GLU A 2 -18.38 6.28 -1.88
CA GLU A 2 -18.22 6.47 -0.42
C GLU A 2 -17.01 5.75 0.20
N LYS A 3 -16.60 4.59 -0.36
CA LYS A 3 -15.44 3.81 0.10
C LYS A 3 -14.09 4.51 -0.14
N LEU A 4 -14.04 5.40 -1.13
CA LEU A 4 -12.80 6.05 -1.58
C LEU A 4 -12.11 6.79 -0.44
N THR A 5 -12.87 7.50 0.39
CA THR A 5 -12.31 8.27 1.51
C THR A 5 -11.63 7.35 2.52
N GLY A 6 -12.27 6.25 2.91
CA GLY A 6 -11.69 5.28 3.83
C GLY A 6 -10.46 4.59 3.25
N ASP A 7 -10.55 4.19 1.98
CA ASP A 7 -9.46 3.52 1.27
C ASP A 7 -8.23 4.43 1.13
N VAL A 8 -8.43 5.72 0.82
CA VAL A 8 -7.35 6.70 0.71
C VAL A 8 -6.70 6.99 2.08
N ILE A 9 -7.47 7.01 3.17
CA ILE A 9 -6.93 7.16 4.53
C ILE A 9 -5.96 6.02 4.86
N ILE A 10 -6.40 4.77 4.61
CA ILE A 10 -5.59 3.58 4.88
C ILE A 10 -4.35 3.57 3.97
N ALA A 11 -4.52 3.82 2.68
CA ALA A 11 -3.42 3.87 1.71
C ALA A 11 -2.36 4.92 2.08
N SER A 12 -2.80 6.12 2.48
CA SER A 12 -1.90 7.19 2.94
C SER A 12 -1.11 6.78 4.18
N GLY A 13 -1.76 6.09 5.13
CA GLY A 13 -1.08 5.54 6.31
C GLY A 13 -0.02 4.49 5.95
N ILE A 14 -0.28 3.64 4.95
CA ILE A 14 0.68 2.64 4.48
C ILE A 14 1.91 3.32 3.89
N VAL A 15 1.73 4.27 2.98
CA VAL A 15 2.83 5.01 2.33
C VAL A 15 3.65 5.80 3.35
N ALA A 16 3.01 6.42 4.33
CA ALA A 16 3.68 7.27 5.32
C ALA A 16 4.42 6.50 6.41
N TYR A 17 3.87 5.36 6.88
CA TYR A 17 4.37 4.70 8.09
C TYR A 17 4.84 3.27 7.86
N LEU A 18 4.29 2.55 6.88
CA LEU A 18 4.48 1.10 6.80
C LEU A 18 5.65 0.64 5.92
N GLY A 19 6.28 1.56 5.18
CA GLY A 19 7.37 1.24 4.26
C GLY A 19 8.55 0.46 4.88
N VAL A 20 8.83 0.63 6.17
CA VAL A 20 9.98 -0.03 6.84
C VAL A 20 9.70 -1.44 7.34
N PHE A 21 8.42 -1.83 7.43
CA PHE A 21 8.02 -3.06 8.09
C PHE A 21 7.86 -4.23 7.12
N THR A 22 7.93 -5.44 7.68
CA THR A 22 7.74 -6.70 6.94
C THR A 22 6.27 -6.92 6.55
N THR A 23 6.04 -7.69 5.48
CA THR A 23 4.69 -8.01 4.98
C THR A 23 3.73 -8.51 6.06
N PRO A 24 4.10 -9.47 6.94
CA PRO A 24 3.18 -9.94 7.98
C PRO A 24 2.74 -8.84 8.95
N TYR A 25 3.66 -7.92 9.29
CA TYR A 25 3.36 -6.78 10.14
C TYR A 25 2.44 -5.79 9.43
N ARG A 26 2.72 -5.47 8.16
CA ARG A 26 1.87 -4.58 7.35
C ARG A 26 0.44 -5.12 7.27
N MET A 27 0.27 -6.40 6.94
CA MET A 27 -1.06 -7.04 6.86
C MET A 27 -1.82 -7.02 8.17
N LYS A 28 -1.14 -7.29 9.30
CA LYS A 28 -1.74 -7.19 10.63
C LYS A 28 -2.20 -5.76 10.91
N GLN A 29 -1.36 -4.77 10.61
CA GLN A 29 -1.66 -3.37 10.87
C GLN A 29 -2.81 -2.84 9.99
N ILE A 30 -2.85 -3.22 8.71
CA ILE A 30 -3.93 -2.86 7.78
C ILE A 30 -5.27 -3.40 8.31
N LYS A 31 -5.32 -4.66 8.75
CA LYS A 31 -6.54 -5.24 9.34
C LYS A 31 -7.02 -4.47 10.57
N LEU A 32 -6.10 -4.03 11.44
CA LEU A 32 -6.44 -3.20 12.59
C LEU A 32 -6.98 -1.83 12.17
N TRP A 33 -6.41 -1.21 11.13
CA TRP A 33 -6.89 0.06 10.60
C TRP A 33 -8.26 -0.04 9.94
N VAL A 34 -8.51 -1.08 9.14
CA VAL A 34 -9.84 -1.36 8.57
C VAL A 34 -10.88 -1.51 9.68
N ALA A 35 -10.61 -2.36 10.68
CA ALA A 35 -11.51 -2.54 11.83
C ALA A 35 -11.74 -1.23 12.60
N ARG A 36 -10.69 -0.40 12.74
CA ARG A 36 -10.81 0.91 13.38
C ARG A 36 -11.67 1.87 12.56
N CYS A 37 -11.49 1.95 11.26
CA CYS A 37 -12.32 2.75 10.36
C CYS A 37 -13.79 2.34 10.46
N GLN A 38 -14.08 1.04 10.44
CA GLN A 38 -15.43 0.51 10.62
C GLN A 38 -16.03 0.90 11.97
N SER A 39 -15.27 0.82 13.06
CA SER A 39 -15.74 1.24 14.40
C SER A 39 -16.05 2.73 14.50
N LEU A 40 -15.51 3.55 13.58
CA LEU A 40 -15.74 4.99 13.49
C LEU A 40 -16.80 5.35 12.43
N ASN A 41 -17.54 4.36 11.91
CA ASN A 41 -18.48 4.52 10.79
C ASN A 41 -17.84 5.08 9.51
N VAL A 42 -16.55 4.86 9.30
CA VAL A 42 -15.86 5.20 8.06
C VAL A 42 -15.96 4.00 7.11
N ILE A 43 -16.66 4.21 5.99
CA ILE A 43 -16.83 3.19 4.95
C ILE A 43 -15.49 2.99 4.23
N CYS A 44 -14.98 1.76 4.27
CA CYS A 44 -13.75 1.33 3.60
C CYS A 44 -13.92 -0.10 3.06
N THR A 45 -13.00 -0.52 2.21
CA THR A 45 -12.95 -1.87 1.65
C THR A 45 -12.42 -2.86 2.69
N GLU A 46 -13.14 -3.95 2.94
CA GLU A 46 -12.77 -4.98 3.92
C GLU A 46 -11.47 -5.70 3.55
N ASP A 47 -11.39 -6.16 2.29
CA ASP A 47 -10.19 -6.77 1.73
C ASP A 47 -9.34 -5.70 1.04
N PHE A 48 -8.74 -4.83 1.86
CA PHE A 48 -7.96 -3.69 1.39
C PHE A 48 -6.70 -4.14 0.65
N SER A 49 -6.46 -3.56 -0.52
CA SER A 49 -5.28 -3.78 -1.36
C SER A 49 -4.69 -2.45 -1.79
N LEU A 50 -3.41 -2.22 -1.45
CA LEU A 50 -2.72 -0.96 -1.78
C LEU A 50 -2.63 -0.76 -3.30
N LYS A 51 -2.41 -1.85 -4.03
CA LYS A 51 -2.40 -1.89 -5.50
C LYS A 51 -3.71 -1.41 -6.11
N ASP A 52 -4.85 -1.76 -5.52
CA ASP A 52 -6.14 -1.41 -6.10
C ASP A 52 -6.52 0.06 -5.85
N VAL A 53 -5.91 0.69 -4.84
CA VAL A 53 -6.16 2.09 -4.48
C VAL A 53 -5.17 3.06 -5.11
N LEU A 54 -3.87 2.74 -5.08
CA LEU A 54 -2.79 3.64 -5.54
C LEU A 54 -1.97 3.08 -6.70
N GLY A 55 -2.24 1.86 -7.15
CA GLY A 55 -1.54 1.21 -8.24
C GLY A 55 -2.09 1.62 -9.61
N ASP A 56 -1.18 1.97 -10.52
CA ASP A 56 -1.48 2.14 -11.94
C ASP A 56 -1.07 0.85 -12.67
N PRO A 57 -2.02 0.10 -13.29
CA PRO A 57 -1.71 -1.15 -13.99
C PRO A 57 -0.67 -1.01 -15.10
N VAL A 58 -0.64 0.12 -15.81
CA VAL A 58 0.31 0.39 -16.91
C VAL A 58 1.70 0.61 -16.32
N LEU A 59 1.80 1.40 -15.26
CA LEU A 59 3.07 1.69 -14.60
C LEU A 59 3.65 0.44 -13.92
N ILE A 60 2.81 -0.34 -13.22
CA ILE A 60 3.22 -1.61 -12.61
C ILE A 60 3.76 -2.57 -13.67
N ARG A 61 3.08 -2.66 -14.83
CA ARG A 61 3.56 -3.48 -15.94
C ARG A 61 4.91 -3.01 -16.46
N SER A 62 5.11 -1.69 -16.57
CA SER A 62 6.41 -1.13 -16.93
C SER A 62 7.51 -1.55 -15.94
N TRP A 63 7.24 -1.49 -14.64
CA TRP A 63 8.21 -1.90 -13.62
C TRP A 63 8.60 -3.37 -13.74
N ILE A 64 7.62 -4.25 -13.98
CA ILE A 64 7.86 -5.69 -14.16
C ILE A 64 8.74 -5.94 -15.39
N ILE A 65 8.48 -5.24 -16.50
CA ILE A 65 9.32 -5.31 -17.72
C ILE A 65 10.75 -4.86 -17.42
N THR A 66 10.93 -3.86 -16.54
CA THR A 66 12.24 -3.36 -16.11
C THR A 66 12.88 -4.18 -14.98
N GLY A 67 12.34 -5.35 -14.65
CA GLY A 67 12.96 -6.30 -13.71
C GLY A 67 12.43 -6.26 -12.27
N LEU A 68 11.36 -5.49 -11.99
CA LEU A 68 10.69 -5.59 -10.69
C LEU A 68 10.02 -6.96 -10.56
N PRO A 69 10.23 -7.71 -9.47
CA PRO A 69 9.51 -8.95 -9.23
C PRO A 69 7.99 -8.73 -9.21
N SER A 70 7.23 -9.69 -9.75
CA SER A 70 5.78 -9.58 -9.89
C SER A 70 4.99 -9.95 -8.63
N ASP A 71 5.65 -10.14 -7.50
CA ASP A 71 5.00 -10.45 -6.23
C ASP A 71 4.38 -9.20 -5.59
N ALA A 72 3.40 -9.42 -4.72
CA ALA A 72 2.65 -8.33 -4.09
C ALA A 72 3.53 -7.41 -3.23
N PHE A 73 4.58 -7.94 -2.58
CA PHE A 73 5.45 -7.15 -1.72
C PHE A 73 6.33 -6.19 -2.54
N SER A 74 6.91 -6.68 -3.64
CA SER A 74 7.71 -5.86 -4.57
C SER A 74 6.86 -4.76 -5.22
N ILE A 75 5.63 -5.10 -5.63
CA ILE A 75 4.68 -4.12 -6.18
C ILE A 75 4.31 -3.06 -5.12
N ASP A 76 3.99 -3.47 -3.89
CA ASP A 76 3.68 -2.54 -2.79
C ASP A 76 4.84 -1.60 -2.50
N ASN A 77 6.07 -2.10 -2.46
CA ASN A 77 7.26 -1.26 -2.28
C ASN A 77 7.41 -0.26 -3.44
N GLY A 78 7.20 -0.70 -4.69
CA GLY A 78 7.18 0.20 -5.85
C GLY A 78 6.13 1.30 -5.74
N ILE A 79 4.93 0.97 -5.29
CA ILE A 79 3.84 1.94 -5.07
C ILE A 79 4.21 2.91 -3.94
N ILE A 80 4.77 2.43 -2.83
CA ILE A 80 5.21 3.28 -1.71
C ILE A 80 6.28 4.26 -2.18
N ILE A 81 7.30 3.78 -2.90
CA ILE A 81 8.38 4.60 -3.44
C ILE A 81 7.84 5.68 -4.39
N LYS A 82 6.97 5.29 -5.32
CA LYS A 82 6.38 6.22 -6.31
C LYS A 82 5.51 7.29 -5.67
N ASN A 83 4.81 6.99 -4.57
CA ASN A 83 3.91 7.92 -3.89
C ASN A 83 4.53 8.59 -2.65
N ALA A 84 5.77 8.24 -2.29
CA ALA A 84 6.48 8.86 -1.19
C ALA A 84 6.82 10.32 -1.51
N ARG A 85 6.51 11.22 -0.58
CA ARG A 85 6.89 12.64 -0.71
C ARG A 85 8.37 12.91 -0.43
N ARG A 86 9.03 12.03 0.34
CA ARG A 86 10.44 12.15 0.74
C ARG A 86 11.25 11.14 -0.05
N TRP A 87 12.54 11.43 -0.22
CA TRP A 87 13.49 10.48 -0.80
C TRP A 87 13.46 9.16 -0.01
N PRO A 88 13.13 8.03 -0.68
CA PRO A 88 13.04 6.74 0.00
C PRO A 88 14.44 6.23 0.32
N LEU A 89 14.62 5.70 1.53
CA LEU A 89 15.78 4.89 1.88
C LEU A 89 15.43 3.43 1.60
N MET A 90 16.08 2.83 0.61
CA MET A 90 15.90 1.42 0.30
C MET A 90 16.84 0.56 1.13
N ILE A 91 16.29 -0.44 1.82
CA ILE A 91 17.03 -1.47 2.53
C ILE A 91 16.77 -2.78 1.78
N ASP A 92 17.67 -3.13 0.88
CA ASP A 92 17.58 -4.34 0.07
C ASP A 92 18.82 -5.21 0.30
N PRO A 93 18.74 -6.24 1.16
CA PRO A 93 19.87 -7.11 1.49
C PRO A 93 20.05 -8.27 0.50
N GLN A 94 19.25 -8.35 -0.57
CA GLN A 94 19.42 -9.33 -1.65
C GLN A 94 20.71 -9.12 -2.46
#